data_AF-A0A553FN91-F1
#
_entry.id   AF-A0A553FN91-F1
#
_cell.length_a   1.000
_cell.length_b   1.000
_cell.length_c   1.000
_cell.angle_alpha   90.00
_cell.angle_beta   90.00
_cell.angle_gamma   90.00
#
_symmetry.space_group_name_H-M   'P 1'
#
loop_
_entity.id
_entity.type
_entity.pdbx_description
1 polymer ?
#
loop_
_entity_poly.entity_id
_entity_poly.type
_entity_poly.pdbx_seq_one_letter_code
_entity_poly.pdbx_strand_id
1 'polypeptide(L)' 'MEKFLNAPQLKLFRDKAQEIKASGKRFSDVEDAAGHQFVDLVQEGGGVLGIALAGYTYILESTGIRFLAWQEHRQEQLIH' A
#
# COMPACT_ATOMS: atom_id res chain seq x y z
N MET A 1 14.41 -14.25 -3.25
CA MET A 1 13.18 -13.49 -3.52
C MET A 1 12.12 -14.34 -4.23
N GLU A 2 12.47 -15.03 -5.31
CA GLU A 2 11.54 -15.85 -6.11
C GLU A 2 10.83 -17.00 -5.33
N LYS A 3 11.54 -17.66 -4.41
CA LYS A 3 10.93 -18.68 -3.52
C LYS A 3 9.86 -18.13 -2.58
N PHE A 4 9.93 -16.85 -2.21
CA PHE A 4 8.95 -16.21 -1.34
C PHE A 4 7.68 -15.85 -2.13
N LEU A 5 7.84 -15.37 -3.37
CA LEU A 5 6.74 -15.00 -4.26
C LEU A 5 5.90 -16.19 -4.73
N ASN A 6 6.52 -17.37 -4.84
CA ASN A 6 5.85 -18.61 -5.26
C ASN A 6 5.38 -19.48 -4.08
N ALA A 7 5.45 -18.96 -2.85
CA ALA A 7 5.00 -19.71 -1.68
C ALA A 7 3.45 -19.87 -1.73
N PRO A 8 2.89 -21.06 -1.47
CA PRO A 8 1.44 -21.32 -1.55
C PRO A 8 0.60 -20.35 -0.73
N GLN A 9 1.10 -19.96 0.44
CA GLN A 9 0.46 -18.97 1.30
C GLN A 9 0.32 -17.59 0.63
N LEU A 10 1.30 -17.16 -0.17
CA LEU A 10 1.22 -15.86 -0.83
C LEU A 10 0.18 -15.86 -1.94
N LYS A 11 0.02 -16.99 -2.64
CA LYS A 11 -1.05 -17.16 -3.63
C LYS A 11 -2.43 -16.98 -2.99
N LEU A 12 -2.65 -17.60 -1.83
CA LEU A 12 -3.90 -17.44 -1.07
C LEU A 12 -4.16 -15.99 -0.67
N PHE A 13 -3.15 -15.27 -0.18
CA PHE A 13 -3.30 -13.86 0.20
C PHE A 13 -3.57 -12.97 -1.02
N ARG A 14 -2.95 -13.28 -2.17
CA ARG A 14 -3.20 -12.55 -3.42
C ARG A 14 -4.61 -12.77 -3.95
N ASP A 15 -5.12 -14.00 -3.90
CA ASP A 15 -6.47 -14.31 -4.36
C ASP A 15 -7.51 -13.58 -3.49
N LYS A 16 -7.33 -13.58 -2.16
CA LYS A 16 -8.13 -12.77 -1.22
C LYS A 16 -8.02 -11.27 -1.49
N ALA A 17 -6.82 -10.77 -1.78
CA ALA A 17 -6.61 -9.37 -2.13
C ALA A 17 -7.39 -8.98 -3.40
N GLN A 18 -7.42 -9.85 -4.41
CA GLN A 18 -8.24 -9.62 -5.61
C GLN A 18 -9.73 -9.64 -5.31
N GLU A 19 -10.22 -10.53 -4.45
CA GLU A 19 -11.62 -10.52 -4.00
C GLU A 19 -11.99 -9.21 -3.30
N ILE A 20 -11.11 -8.71 -2.42
CA ILE A 20 -11.30 -7.41 -1.75
C ILE A 20 -11.37 -6.28 -2.77
N LYS A 21 -10.47 -6.26 -3.75
CA LYS A 21 -10.47 -5.27 -4.82
C LYS A 21 -11.75 -5.34 -5.66
N ALA A 22 -12.20 -6.55 -6.02
CA ALA A 22 -13.41 -6.78 -6.78
C ALA A 22 -14.70 -6.42 -6.02
N SER A 23 -14.67 -6.44 -4.68
CA SER A 23 -15.81 -6.03 -3.86
C SER A 23 -16.17 -4.54 -3.98
N GLY A 24 -15.26 -3.71 -4.50
CA GLY A 24 -15.45 -2.26 -4.61
C GLY A 24 -15.56 -1.55 -3.25
N LYS A 25 -15.14 -2.21 -2.17
CA LYS A 25 -15.20 -1.64 -0.83
C LYS A 25 -14.26 -0.43 -0.73
N ARG A 26 -14.77 0.66 -0.16
CA ARG A 26 -14.00 1.88 0.15
C ARG A 26 -13.35 1.72 1.53
N PHE A 27 -12.03 1.90 1.55
CA PHE A 27 -11.16 1.79 2.72
C PHE A 27 -10.50 3.12 3.09
N SER A 28 -10.50 4.10 2.19
CA SER A 28 -9.95 5.44 2.44
C SER A 28 -10.94 6.54 2.08
N ASP A 29 -10.80 7.67 2.77
CA ASP A 29 -11.46 8.91 2.42
C ASP A 29 -10.71 9.71 1.34
N VAL A 30 -9.48 9.31 1.01
CA VAL A 30 -8.60 9.94 0.03
C VAL A 30 -8.41 8.99 -1.16
N GLU A 31 -8.80 9.47 -2.35
CA GLU A 31 -8.70 8.74 -3.62
C GLU A 31 -8.14 9.67 -4.72
N ASP A 32 -7.35 9.12 -5.64
CA ASP A 32 -6.90 9.85 -6.83
C ASP A 32 -7.87 9.72 -8.01
N ALA A 33 -7.64 10.50 -9.08
CA ALA A 33 -8.46 10.44 -10.29
C ALA A 33 -8.41 9.09 -11.04
N ALA A 34 -7.51 8.19 -10.66
CA ALA A 34 -7.38 6.85 -11.20
C ALA A 34 -8.03 5.76 -10.31
N GLY A 35 -8.67 6.15 -9.20
CA GLY A 35 -9.36 5.26 -8.28
C GLY A 35 -8.47 4.55 -7.26
N HIS A 36 -7.22 5.00 -7.07
CA HIS A 36 -6.36 4.46 -6.02
C HIS A 36 -6.69 5.06 -4.67
N GLN A 37 -6.76 4.23 -3.64
CA GLN A 37 -7.10 4.63 -2.28
C GLN A 37 -5.83 4.77 -1.44
N PHE A 38 -5.73 5.82 -0.61
CA PHE A 38 -4.51 6.13 0.14
C PHE A 38 -4.70 5.95 1.63
N VAL A 39 -3.78 5.27 2.32
CA VAL A 39 -3.82 5.12 3.77
C VAL A 39 -2.50 5.54 4.40
N ASP A 40 -2.58 6.19 5.57
CA ASP A 40 -1.41 6.46 6.39
C ASP A 40 -0.99 5.18 7.12
N LEU A 41 0.17 4.66 6.76
CA LEU A 41 0.75 3.50 7.43
C LEU A 41 1.74 3.97 8.50
N VAL A 42 1.24 4.11 9.74
CA VAL A 42 2.09 4.40 10.91
C VAL A 42 2.59 3.08 11.52
N GLN A 43 3.90 2.96 11.70
CA GLN A 43 4.54 1.79 12.31
C GLN A 43 5.42 2.19 13.49
N GLU A 44 4.93 1.91 14.69
CA GLU A 44 5.68 2.06 15.94
C GLU A 44 6.65 0.85 16.11
N GLY A 45 7.79 0.86 15.39
CA GLY A 45 9.07 0.19 15.69
C GLY A 45 9.19 -1.32 16.05
N GLY A 46 10.15 -2.00 15.40
CA GLY A 46 10.83 -3.21 15.92
C GLY A 46 11.34 -4.17 14.81
N GLY A 47 12.65 -4.30 14.60
CA GLY A 47 13.32 -4.86 13.40
C GLY A 47 12.94 -6.26 12.86
N VAL A 48 12.05 -7.00 13.52
CA VAL A 48 11.36 -8.19 12.96
C VAL A 48 10.27 -7.78 11.96
N LEU A 49 9.83 -6.51 11.98
CA LEU A 49 8.84 -5.95 11.06
C LEU A 49 9.31 -5.92 9.59
N GLY A 50 10.59 -5.99 9.24
CA GLY A 50 11.04 -5.70 7.86
C GLY A 50 10.45 -6.63 6.77
N ILE A 51 10.43 -7.95 6.99
CA ILE A 51 9.87 -8.91 6.01
C ILE A 51 8.35 -8.96 6.09
N ALA A 52 7.78 -8.89 7.31
CA ALA A 52 6.34 -8.80 7.50
C ALA A 52 5.77 -7.53 6.85
N LEU A 53 6.51 -6.43 6.93
CA LEU A 53 6.20 -5.15 6.30
C LEU A 53 6.30 -5.22 4.79
N ALA A 54 7.35 -5.84 4.24
CA ALA A 54 7.47 -6.05 2.81
C ALA A 54 6.29 -6.89 2.27
N GLY A 55 5.86 -7.92 3.00
CA GLY A 55 4.68 -8.70 2.66
C GLY A 55 3.37 -7.91 2.77
N TYR A 56 3.22 -7.11 3.83
CA TYR A 56 2.04 -6.29 4.08
C TYR A 56 1.87 -5.18 3.03
N THR A 57 2.94 -4.45 2.72
CA THR A 57 2.97 -3.41 1.69
C THR A 57 2.69 -3.98 0.30
N TYR A 58 3.25 -5.15 -0.03
CA TYR A 58 2.98 -5.84 -1.29
C TYR A 58 1.49 -6.21 -1.47
N ILE A 59 0.85 -6.72 -0.40
CA ILE A 59 -0.57 -7.07 -0.46
C ILE A 59 -1.43 -5.81 -0.61
N LEU A 60 -1.14 -4.73 0.14
CA LEU A 60 -1.86 -3.46 0.01
C LEU A 60 -1.76 -2.88 -1.41
N GLU A 61 -0.57 -2.85 -2.00
CA GLU A 61 -0.37 -2.39 -3.37
C GLU A 61 -1.16 -3.24 -4.38
N SER A 62 -1.20 -4.56 -4.20
CA SER A 62 -1.96 -5.46 -5.09
C SER A 62 -3.48 -5.22 -5.06
N THR A 63 -3.98 -4.65 -3.96
CA THR A 63 -5.39 -4.23 -3.81
C THR A 63 -5.66 -2.83 -4.37
N GLY A 64 -4.63 -2.07 -4.75
CA GLY A 64 -4.76 -0.67 -5.19
C GLY A 64 -4.65 0.35 -4.05
N ILE A 65 -4.21 -0.07 -2.87
CA ILE A 65 -3.98 0.80 -1.72
C ILE A 65 -2.52 1.29 -1.76
N ARG A 66 -2.32 2.60 -1.73
CA ARG A 66 -1.00 3.26 -1.78
C ARG A 66 -0.71 4.04 -0.49
N PHE A 67 0.56 4.36 -0.27
CA PHE A 67 1.03 5.07 0.91
C PHE A 67 1.28 6.54 0.60
N LEU A 68 0.87 7.43 1.51
CA LEU A 68 1.25 8.84 1.46
C LEU A 68 2.68 8.97 2.00
N ALA A 69 3.60 9.42 1.16
CA ALA A 69 4.86 9.98 1.64
C ALA A 69 4.62 11.47 1.90
N TRP A 70 4.97 11.96 3.09
CA TRP A 70 4.94 13.39 3.38
C TRP A 70 5.74 14.16 2.32
N GLN A 71 5.05 14.87 1.43
CA GLN A 71 5.69 15.81 0.52
C GLN A 71 5.68 17.19 1.17
N GLU A 72 6.80 17.55 1.79
CA GLU A 72 7.04 18.91 2.26
C GLU A 72 6.97 19.87 1.06
N HIS A 73 6.00 20.78 1.10
CA HIS A 73 5.70 21.72 0.05
C HIS A 73 6.86 22.71 -0.14
N ARG A 74 7.67 22.53 -1.19
CA ARG A 74 8.54 23.59 -1.69
C ARG A 74 7.71 24.57 -2.52
N GLN A 75 7.12 25.57 -1.88
CA GLN A 75 6.58 26.77 -2.53
C GLN A 75 7.46 27.96 -2.16
N GLU A 76 8.53 28.16 -2.92
CA GLU A 76 9.22 29.45 -3.01
C GLU A 76 9.79 29.57 -4.42
N GLN A 77 8.98 29.89 -5.43
CA GLN A 77 9.34 30.72 -6.58
C GLN A 77 8.06 31.18 -7.28
N LEU A 78 7.56 32.36 -6.91
CA LEU A 78 6.81 33.29 -7.78
C LEU A 78 6.50 34.58 -6.98
N ILE A 79 7.55 35.29 -6.58
CA ILE A 79 7.51 36.75 -6.42
C ILE A 79 8.81 37.28 -7.00
N HIS A 80 8.75 37.68 -8.28
CA HIS A 80 9.34 38.87 -8.90
C HIS A 80 9.39 38.69 -10.42
#